data_AF-A0A7G9T845-F1
#
_entry.id   AF-A0A7G9T845-F1
#
_cell.length_a   1.000
_cell.length_b   1.000
_cell.length_c   1.000
_cell.angle_alpha   90.00
_cell.angle_beta   90.00
_cell.angle_gamma   90.00
#
_symmetry.space_group_name_H-M   'P 1'
#
loop_
_entity.id
_entity.type
_entity.pdbx_description
1 polymer ?
#
loop_
_entity_poly.entity_id
_entity_poly.type
_entity_poly.pdbx_seq_one_letter_code
_entity_poly.pdbx_strand_id
1 'polypeptide(L)' 'MSEKQDKKAYPLRISADVLSAAQRWADDELRSLNAQIEYVLRDALRKAGRLPRTGTAPDAPKKESP' A
#
# COMPACT_ATOMS: atom_id res chain seq x y z
N MET A 1 -12.69 -1.96 -20.54
CA MET A 1 -11.41 -2.65 -20.29
C MET A 1 -10.95 -2.21 -18.92
N SER A 2 -11.00 -3.07 -17.90
CA SER A 2 -10.61 -2.68 -16.54
C SER A 2 -9.13 -2.32 -16.51
N GLU A 3 -8.82 -1.07 -16.18
CA GLU A 3 -7.46 -0.63 -15.87
C GLU A 3 -6.95 -1.49 -14.71
N LYS A 4 -6.01 -2.41 -15.00
CA LYS A 4 -5.28 -3.13 -13.95
C LYS A 4 -4.53 -2.06 -13.16
N GLN A 5 -4.84 -1.92 -11.87
CA GLN A 5 -4.00 -1.14 -10.97
C GLN A 5 -2.57 -1.67 -11.09
N ASP A 6 -1.66 -0.85 -11.62
CA ASP A 6 -0.26 -1.22 -11.78
C ASP A 6 0.36 -1.48 -10.40
N LYS A 7 0.54 -2.76 -10.08
CA LYS A 7 1.24 -3.19 -8.86
C LYS A 7 2.73 -3.08 -9.11
N LYS A 8 3.37 -2.10 -8.50
CA LYS A 8 4.82 -1.95 -8.56
C LYS A 8 5.49 -2.83 -7.51
N ALA A 9 6.35 -3.75 -7.93
CA ALA A 9 7.19 -4.52 -7.01
C ALA A 9 8.23 -3.58 -6.38
N TYR A 10 8.35 -3.65 -5.05
CA TYR A 10 9.31 -2.85 -4.30
C TYR A 10 10.00 -3.73 -3.24
N PRO A 11 11.35 -3.73 -3.15
CA PRO A 11 12.05 -4.49 -2.12
C PRO A 11 11.81 -3.88 -0.74
N LEU A 12 11.11 -4.62 0.13
CA LEU A 12 10.80 -4.19 1.48
C LEU A 12 11.92 -4.61 2.45
N ARG A 13 12.51 -3.65 3.16
CA ARG A 13 13.39 -3.92 4.30
C ARG A 13 12.56 -3.93 5.57
N ILE A 14 12.43 -5.10 6.20
CA ILE A 14 11.61 -5.31 7.39
C ILE A 14 12.30 -6.32 8.31
N SER A 15 12.09 -6.20 9.63
CA SER A 15 12.62 -7.18 10.58
C SER A 15 11.94 -8.55 10.41
N ALA A 16 12.70 -9.61 10.64
CA ALA A 16 12.21 -10.99 10.50
C ALA A 16 11.04 -11.29 11.45
N ASP A 17 11.07 -10.76 12.67
CA ASP A 17 10.01 -10.96 13.66
C ASP A 17 8.69 -10.35 13.23
N VAL A 18 8.73 -9.13 12.66
CA VAL A 18 7.53 -8.46 12.14
C VAL A 18 6.99 -9.19 10.92
N LEU A 19 7.86 -9.64 10.02
CA LEU A 19 7.45 -10.43 8.86
C LEU A 19 6.76 -11.73 9.27
N SER A 20 7.30 -12.41 10.29
CA SER A 20 6.76 -13.66 10.83
C SER A 20 5.40 -13.45 11.49
N ALA A 21 5.24 -12.36 12.26
CA ALA A 21 3.96 -12.00 12.84
C ALA A 21 2.91 -11.65 11.76
N ALA A 22 3.30 -10.91 10.73
CA ALA A 22 2.43 -10.58 9.60
C ALA A 22 2.01 -11.83 8.79
N GLN A 23 2.90 -12.81 8.63
CA GLN A 23 2.59 -14.08 7.97
C GLN A 23 1.52 -14.86 8.73
N ARG A 24 1.69 -15.02 10.06
CA ARG A 24 0.70 -15.71 10.90
C ARG A 24 -0.67 -15.06 10.83
N TRP A 25 -0.72 -13.72 10.91
CA TRP A 25 -1.98 -12.98 10.78
C TRP A 25 -2.62 -13.16 9.40
N ALA A 26 -1.81 -13.18 8.34
CA ALA A 26 -2.31 -13.45 6.98
C ALA A 26 -2.90 -14.87 6.88
N ASP A 27 -2.24 -15.87 7.48
CA ASP A 27 -2.69 -17.25 7.51
C ASP A 27 -4.03 -17.40 8.28
N ASP A 28 -4.17 -16.72 9.42
CA ASP A 28 -5.40 -16.69 10.22
C ASP A 28 -6.59 -16.10 9.44
N GLU A 29 -6.34 -15.13 8.55
CA GLU A 29 -7.35 -14.51 7.67
C GLU A 29 -7.49 -15.20 6.30
N LEU A 30 -6.83 -16.34 6.08
CA LEU A 30 -6.79 -17.07 4.79
C LEU A 30 -6.38 -16.16 3.62
N ARG A 31 -5.40 -15.29 3.86
CA ARG A 31 -4.91 -14.29 2.91
C ARG A 31 -3.44 -14.50 2.59
N SER A 32 -3.01 -14.10 1.39
CA SER A 32 -1.57 -13.98 1.12
C SER A 32 -0.94 -12.86 1.95
N LEU A 33 0.32 -13.06 2.35
CA LEU A 33 1.11 -12.07 3.08
C LEU A 33 1.16 -10.72 2.35
N ASN A 34 1.31 -10.70 1.02
CA ASN A 34 1.36 -9.46 0.27
C ASN A 34 0.02 -8.68 0.34
N ALA A 35 -1.12 -9.39 0.27
CA ALA A 35 -2.42 -8.77 0.42
C ALA A 35 -2.70 -8.33 1.87
N GLN A 36 -2.08 -8.98 2.86
CA GLN A 36 -2.15 -8.54 4.25
C GLN A 36 -1.36 -7.24 4.46
N ILE A 37 -0.12 -7.18 3.97
CA ILE A 37 0.72 -5.99 4.00
C ILE A 37 0.03 -4.82 3.30
N GLU A 38 -0.54 -5.03 2.11
CA GLU A 38 -1.28 -3.98 1.39
C GLU A 38 -2.46 -3.44 2.21
N TYR A 39 -3.24 -4.33 2.83
CA TYR A 39 -4.39 -3.94 3.63
C TYR A 39 -3.99 -3.09 4.83
N VAL A 40 -2.98 -3.53 5.59
CA VAL A 40 -2.46 -2.79 6.75
C VAL A 40 -1.95 -1.42 6.34
N LEU A 41 -1.18 -1.33 5.25
CA LEU A 41 -0.66 -0.06 4.75
C LEU A 41 -1.79 0.88 4.31
N ARG A 42 -2.78 0.37 3.57
CA ARG A 42 -3.92 1.16 3.12
C ARG A 42 -4.77 1.66 4.28
N ASP A 43 -4.99 0.81 5.28
CA ASP A 43 -5.73 1.17 6.48
C ASP A 43 -4.98 2.23 7.31
N ALA A 44 -3.67 2.06 7.52
CA ALA A 44 -2.83 3.05 8.19
C ALA A 44 -2.83 4.40 7.45
N LEU A 45 -2.69 4.40 6.12
CA LEU A 45 -2.76 5.62 5.31
C LEU A 45 -4.14 6.28 5.39
N ARG A 46 -5.22 5.50 5.40
CA ARG A 46 -6.59 6.02 5.57
C ARG A 46 -6.75 6.68 6.95
N LYS A 47 -6.34 6.00 8.01
CA LYS A 47 -6.39 6.52 9.40
C LYS A 47 -5.55 7.78 9.55
N ALA A 48 -4.43 7.88 8.86
CA ALA A 48 -3.58 9.06 8.82
C ALA A 48 -4.09 10.18 7.90
N GLY A 49 -5.19 9.96 7.16
CA GLY A 49 -5.70 10.93 6.16
C GLY A 49 -4.77 11.14 4.96
N ARG A 50 -3.89 10.19 4.68
CA ARG A 50 -2.84 10.26 3.63
C ARG A 50 -3.20 9.47 2.37
N LEU A 51 -4.30 8.73 2.38
CA LEU A 51 -4.77 8.07 1.17
C LEU A 51 -5.32 9.12 0.20
N PRO A 52 -4.88 9.15 -1.07
CA PRO A 52 -5.42 10.09 -2.04
C PRO A 52 -6.93 9.86 -2.17
N ARG A 53 -7.70 10.95 -2.17
CA ARG A 53 -9.13 10.90 -2.50
C ARG A 53 -9.22 10.45 -3.95
N THR A 54 -9.69 9.23 -4.18
CA THR A 54 -9.85 8.68 -5.53
C THR A 54 -10.83 9.58 -6.29
N GLY A 55 -10.31 10.43 -7.18
CA GLY A 55 -11.13 11.41 -7.91
C GLY A 55 -10.41 12.44 -8.79
N THR A 56 -9.10 12.61 -8.74
CA THR A 56 -8.38 13.46 -9.72
C THR A 56 -7.03 12.86 -10.09
N ALA A 57 -6.75 12.92 -11.39
CA ALA A 57 -5.54 12.54 -12.12
C ALA A 57 -4.23 12.95 -11.40
N PRO A 58 -3.08 12.31 -11.73
CA PRO A 58 -1.80 12.60 -11.10
C PRO A 58 -1.46 14.10 -11.21
N ASP A 59 -1.33 14.73 -10.05
CA ASP A 59 -0.85 16.09 -9.86
C ASP A 59 0.58 16.16 -10.42
N ALA A 60 0.69 16.62 -11.67
CA ALA A 60 1.96 16.99 -12.27
C ALA A 60 2.50 18.18 -11.47
N PRO A 61 3.79 18.18 -11.06
CA PRO A 61 4.31 19.24 -10.22
C PRO A 61 4.28 20.55 -11.00
N LYS A 62 3.48 21.51 -10.53
CA LYS A 62 3.52 22.89 -11.01
C LYS A 62 4.87 23.46 -10.60
N LYS A 63 5.82 23.46 -11.54
CA LYS A 63 7.04 24.27 -11.43
C LYS A 63 6.59 25.73 -11.37
N GLU A 64 6.65 26.32 -10.19
CA GLU A 64 6.69 27.77 -10.03
C GLU A 64 8.03 28.24 -10.60
N SER A 65 7.97 28.91 -11.75
CA SER A 65 9.06 29.71 -12.26
C SER A 65 8.95 31.13 -11.68
N PRO A 66 10.06 31.76 -11.27
CA PRO A 66 10.12 33.22 -11.17
C PRO A 66 10.05 33.87 -12.55
#